data_AF-A0A939WJB6-F1
#
_entry.id   AF-A0A939WJB6-F1
#
_cell.length_a   1.000
_cell.length_b   1.000
_cell.length_c   1.000
_cell.angle_alpha   90.00
_cell.angle_beta   90.00
_cell.angle_gamma   90.00
#
_symmetry.space_group_name_H-M   'P 1'
#
loop_
_entity.id
_entity.type
_entity.pdbx_description
1 polymer ?
#
loop_
_entity_poly.entity_id
_entity_poly.type
_entity_poly.pdbx_seq_one_letter_code
_entity_poly.pdbx_strand_id
1 'polypeptide(L)' 'MTQSERRRFLIEYLINESPRYKDVEIPEDEAGQKYLLRSLMNVREPLPASDEFLQIQDEYLQETNHSHGI' A
#
# COMPACT_ATOMS: atom_id res chain seq x y z
N MET A 1 -11.47 2.40 8.42
CA MET A 1 -11.09 2.70 7.02
C MET A 1 -11.72 1.67 6.11
N THR A 2 -12.16 2.06 4.91
CA THR A 2 -12.55 1.15 3.83
C THR A 2 -11.30 0.54 3.18
N GLN A 3 -11.47 -0.54 2.41
CA GLN A 3 -10.34 -1.17 1.73
C GLN A 3 -9.64 -0.24 0.73
N SER A 4 -10.39 0.64 0.07
CA SER A 4 -9.83 1.66 -0.82
C SER A 4 -9.06 2.74 -0.07
N GLU A 5 -9.56 3.19 1.09
CA GLU A 5 -8.84 4.13 1.95
C GLU A 5 -7.52 3.53 2.47
N ARG A 6 -7.54 2.27 2.92
CA ARG A 6 -6.32 1.56 3.35
C ARG A 6 -5.30 1.47 2.22
N ARG A 7 -5.75 1.08 1.01
CA ARG A 7 -4.87 1.00 -0.17
C ARG A 7 -4.22 2.34 -0.49
N ARG A 8 -5.00 3.42 -0.50
CA ARG A 8 -4.49 4.76 -0.82
C ARG A 8 -3.50 5.24 0.25
N PHE A 9 -3.83 5.05 1.53
CA PHE A 9 -2.92 5.34 2.63
C PHE A 9 -1.57 4.62 2.50
N LEU A 10 -1.58 3.31 2.20
CA LEU A 10 -0.35 2.53 2.05
C LEU A 10 0.49 3.01 0.87
N ILE A 11 -0.12 3.36 -0.26
CA ILE A 11 0.59 3.92 -1.42
C ILE A 11 1.23 5.26 -1.06
N GLU A 12 0.47 6.17 -0.45
CA GLU A 12 0.95 7.49 -0.06
C GLU A 12 2.09 7.41 0.96
N TYR A 13 2.00 6.49 1.93
CA TYR A 13 3.08 6.24 2.89
C TYR A 13 4.37 5.82 2.18
N LEU A 14 4.29 4.83 1.28
CA LEU A 14 5.46 4.30 0.57
C LEU A 14 6.09 5.31 -0.40
N ILE A 15 5.27 6.17 -1.03
CA ILE A 15 5.77 7.27 -1.87
C ILE A 15 6.50 8.31 -1.02
N ASN A 16 5.96 8.66 0.15
CA ASN A 16 6.58 9.64 1.04
C ASN A 16 7.83 9.11 1.77
N GLU A 17 7.95 7.80 1.94
CA GLU A 17 9.12 7.15 2.55
C GLU A 17 10.39 7.30 1.70
N SER A 18 10.26 7.36 0.36
CA SER A 18 11.42 7.46 -0.54
C SER A 18 11.30 8.61 -1.55
N PRO A 19 12.27 9.54 -1.59
CA PRO A 19 12.31 10.61 -2.58
C PRO A 19 12.27 10.12 -4.03
N ARG A 20 12.67 8.86 -4.27
CA ARG A 20 12.69 8.23 -5.60
C ARG A 20 11.29 8.14 -6.23
N TYR A 21 10.24 8.07 -5.43
CA TYR A 21 8.86 7.88 -5.91
C TYR A 21 8.01 9.14 -5.81
N LYS A 22 8.60 10.28 -5.46
CA LYS A 22 7.89 11.53 -5.20
C LYS A 22 7.07 12.03 -6.40
N ASP A 23 7.49 11.68 -7.62
CA ASP A 23 6.81 12.06 -8.86
C ASP A 23 5.88 10.96 -9.41
N VAL A 24 5.66 9.88 -8.65
CA VAL A 24 4.74 8.81 -9.06
C VAL A 24 3.30 9.25 -8.83
N GLU A 25 2.51 9.27 -9.90
CA GLU A 25 1.08 9.51 -9.83
C GLU A 25 0.34 8.26 -9.33
N ILE A 26 -0.61 8.47 -8.42
CA ILE A 26 -1.50 7.41 -7.92
C ILE A 26 -2.64 7.24 -8.92
N PRO A 27 -2.83 6.08 -9.55
CA PRO A 27 -3.96 5.84 -10.43
C PRO A 27 -5.30 6.01 -9.70
N GLU A 28 -6.32 6.48 -10.40
CA GLU A 28 -7.68 6.62 -9.84
C GLU A 28 -8.44 5.28 -9.83
N ASP A 29 -8.06 4.34 -10.70
CA ASP A 29 -8.70 3.04 -10.78
C ASP A 29 -8.10 2.02 -9.77
N GLU A 30 -8.95 1.11 -9.30
CA GLU A 30 -8.56 0.14 -8.27
C GLU A 30 -7.44 -0.82 -8.75
N ALA A 31 -7.46 -1.23 -10.01
CA ALA A 31 -6.49 -2.17 -10.55
C ALA A 31 -5.10 -1.55 -10.62
N GLY A 32 -5.00 -0.31 -11.10
CA GLY A 32 -3.80 0.50 -11.13
C GLY A 32 -3.24 0.74 -9.73
N GLN A 33 -4.10 1.07 -8.76
CA GLN A 33 -3.69 1.23 -7.36
C GLN A 33 -3.13 -0.08 -6.78
N LYS A 34 -3.78 -1.23 -7.02
CA LYS A 34 -3.28 -2.54 -6.55
C LYS A 34 -1.92 -2.87 -7.17
N TYR A 35 -1.75 -2.62 -8.46
CA TYR A 35 -0.49 -2.85 -9.16
C TYR A 35 0.64 -1.95 -8.63
N LEU A 36 0.34 -0.66 -8.43
CA LEU A 36 1.29 0.29 -7.86
C LEU A 36 1.69 -0.11 -6.44
N LEU A 37 0.71 -0.42 -5.57
CA LEU A 37 0.98 -0.84 -4.19
C LEU A 37 1.90 -2.06 -4.14
N ARG A 38 1.61 -3.09 -4.94
CA ARG A 38 2.44 -4.30 -5.03
C ARG A 38 3.86 -3.96 -5.48
N SER A 39 3.99 -3.09 -6.48
CA SER A 39 5.30 -2.68 -7.00
C SER A 39 6.12 -1.96 -5.94
N LEU A 40 5.52 -1.01 -5.23
CA LEU A 40 6.16 -0.25 -4.14
C LEU A 40 6.58 -1.16 -2.98
N MET A 41 5.71 -2.07 -2.54
CA MET A 41 6.05 -3.03 -1.48
C MET A 41 7.22 -3.94 -1.87
N ASN A 42 7.27 -4.41 -3.12
CA ASN A 42 8.34 -5.29 -3.61
C ASN A 42 9.71 -4.61 -3.66
N VAL A 43 9.75 -3.30 -3.89
CA VAL A 43 11.00 -2.52 -4.02
C VAL A 43 11.35 -1.74 -2.75
N ARG A 44 10.52 -1.83 -1.70
CA ARG A 44 10.76 -1.17 -0.43
C ARG A 44 12.02 -1.74 0.22
N GLU A 45 12.90 -0.87 0.68
CA GLU A 45 14.10 -1.27 1.42
C GLU A 45 13.70 -1.86 2.80
N PRO A 46 14.51 -2.78 3.38
CA PRO A 46 14.23 -3.41 4.67
C PRO A 46 14.51 -2.45 5.83
N LEU A 47 13.71 -1.39 5.92
CA LEU A 47 13.76 -0.35 6.94
C LEU A 47 12.59 -0.51 7.93
N PRO A 48 12.75 -0.08 9.19
CA PRO A 48 11.65 -0.04 10.15
C PRO A 48 10.45 0.72 9.58
N ALA A 49 9.25 0.19 9.75
CA ALA A 49 8.01 0.88 9.43
C ALA A 49 7.35 1.41 10.72
N SER A 50 6.48 2.40 10.61
CA SER A 50 5.66 2.83 11.76
C SER A 50 4.63 1.77 12.14
N ASP A 51 4.29 1.69 13.42
CA ASP A 51 3.27 0.76 13.91
C ASP A 51 1.91 0.97 13.22
N GLU A 52 1.55 2.23 12.93
CA GLU A 52 0.34 2.58 12.17
C GLU A 52 0.37 1.98 10.75
N PHE A 53 1.51 2.04 10.06
CA PHE A 53 1.64 1.46 8.74
C PHE A 53 1.48 -0.06 8.78
N LEU A 54 2.11 -0.72 9.76
CA LEU A 54 2.01 -2.16 9.94
C LEU A 54 0.56 -2.59 10.23
N GLN A 55 -0.12 -1.89 11.13
CA GLN A 55 -1.52 -2.18 11.46
C GLN A 55 -2.42 -2.05 10.23
N ILE A 56 -2.30 -0.96 9.47
CA ILE A 56 -3.14 -0.74 8.29
C ILE A 56 -2.81 -1.74 7.17
N GLN A 57 -1.53 -2.11 7.02
CA GLN A 57 -1.10 -3.15 6.11
C GLN A 57 -1.72 -4.50 6.46
N ASP A 58 -1.66 -4.90 7.73
CA ASP A 58 -2.23 -6.16 8.20
C ASP A 58 -3.74 -6.23 7.95
N GLU A 59 -4.47 -5.17 8.32
CA GLU A 59 -5.91 -5.08 8.04
C GLU A 59 -6.22 -5.17 6.54
N TYR A 60 -5.43 -4.51 5.70
CA TYR A 60 -5.59 -4.55 4.24
C TYR A 60 -5.35 -5.95 3.68
N LEU A 61 -4.30 -6.64 4.14
CA LEU A 61 -3.94 -7.97 3.67
C LEU A 61 -4.94 -9.03 4.14
N GLN A 62 -5.42 -8.95 5.39
CA GLN A 62 -6.44 -9.86 5.92
C GLN A 62 -7.74 -9.79 5.11
N GLU A 63 -8.23 -8.59 4.83
CA GLU A 63 -9.43 -8.39 4.01
C GLU A 63 -9.21 -8.88 2.56
N THR A 64 -8.01 -8.66 2.03
CA THR A 64 -7.64 -9.14 0.69
C THR A 64 -7.62 -10.67 0.66
N ASN A 65 -7.05 -11.34 1.65
CA ASN A 65 -7.02 -12.81 1.71
C ASN A 65 -8.43 -13.39 1.85
N HIS A 66 -9.23 -12.81 2.75
CA HIS A 66 -10.63 -13.23 2.94
C HIS A 66 -11.45 -13.11 1.65
N SER A 67 -11.30 -12.01 0.90
CA SER A 67 -11.99 -11.84 -0.38
C SER A 67 -11.50 -12.79 -1.48
N HIS A 68 -10.25 -13.27 -1.41
CA HIS A 68 -9.71 -14.27 -2.34
C HIS A 68 -9.96 -15.72 -1.86
N GLY A 69 -10.59 -15.90 -0.70
CA GLY A 69 -10.91 -17.21 -0.12
C GLY A 69 -9.69 -18.00 0.37
N ILE A 70 -8.61 -17.31 0.75
CA ILE A 70 -7.37 -17.88 1.30
C ILE A 70 -7.35 -17.74 2.81
#